data_AF-A0A482IP76-F1
#
_entry.id   AF-A0A482IP76-F1
#
_cell.length_a   1.000
_cell.length_b   1.000
_cell.length_c   1.000
_cell.angle_alpha   90.00
_cell.angle_beta   90.00
_cell.angle_gamma   90.00
#
_symmetry.space_group_name_H-M   'P 1'
#
loop_
_entity.id
_entity.type
_entity.pdbx_description
1 polymer ?
#
loop_
_entity_poly.entity_id
_entity_poly.type
_entity_poly.pdbx_seq_one_letter_code
_entity_poly.pdbx_strand_id
1 'polypeptide(L)'
;MSIQLSSDATQLEIPLMCLMERPQSVDQEIVAAIGDESSLIRKAIELSRYKFMEKTYAGYLGLSPSQFSKIKNGKDGSGKVWHLPITAIARFECLVGHTLLTQWIAYQRDLMFCDDLRELHEAERKAAELRARILGKAAA
;
A
#
# COMPACT_ATOMS: atom_id res chain seq x y z
N MET A 1 0.80 -6.78 -48.32
CA MET A 1 1.73 -6.46 -47.21
C MET A 1 1.10 -6.96 -45.93
N SER A 2 1.56 -8.10 -45.44
CA SER A 2 1.00 -8.75 -44.26
C SER A 2 1.66 -8.15 -43.03
N ILE A 3 0.90 -7.47 -42.18
CA ILE A 3 1.39 -6.95 -40.90
C ILE A 3 1.56 -8.15 -39.98
N GLN A 4 2.80 -8.55 -39.73
CA GLN A 4 3.14 -9.46 -38.63
C GLN A 4 2.91 -8.71 -37.32
N LEU A 5 1.79 -9.00 -36.66
CA LEU A 5 1.57 -8.64 -35.27
C LEU A 5 2.52 -9.51 -34.42
N SER A 6 3.61 -8.89 -33.97
CA SER A 6 4.51 -9.44 -32.96
C SER A 6 3.69 -9.96 -31.77
N SER A 7 3.92 -11.24 -31.42
CA SER A 7 3.26 -11.96 -30.34
C SER A 7 3.94 -11.74 -28.98
N ASP A 8 4.59 -10.60 -28.74
CA ASP A 8 5.23 -10.27 -27.45
C ASP A 8 4.21 -9.75 -26.42
N ALA A 9 3.01 -10.32 -26.41
CA ALA A 9 2.15 -10.26 -25.25
C ALA A 9 2.50 -11.45 -24.36
N THR A 10 3.51 -11.29 -23.50
CA THR A 10 3.54 -12.04 -22.23
C THR A 10 2.32 -11.61 -21.42
N GLN A 11 1.16 -12.12 -21.82
CA GLN A 11 0.00 -12.22 -20.98
C GLN A 11 0.49 -13.04 -19.79
N LEU A 12 0.68 -12.37 -18.65
CA LEU A 12 0.72 -13.03 -17.36
C LEU A 12 -0.65 -13.67 -17.19
N GLU A 13 -0.85 -14.85 -17.80
CA GLU A 13 -2.01 -15.68 -17.57
C GLU A 13 -2.04 -15.94 -16.07
N ILE A 14 -2.97 -15.27 -15.41
CA ILE A 14 -3.31 -15.54 -14.03
C ILE A 14 -3.72 -17.01 -14.03
N PRO A 15 -3.08 -17.89 -13.24
CA PRO A 15 -3.58 -19.25 -13.10
C PRO A 15 -5.06 -19.13 -12.74
N LEU A 16 -5.95 -19.68 -13.57
CA LEU A 16 -7.41 -19.47 -13.47
C LEU A 16 -7.95 -19.68 -12.05
N MET A 17 -7.30 -20.55 -11.27
CA MET A 17 -7.65 -20.85 -9.88
C MET A 17 -7.54 -19.65 -8.92
N CYS A 18 -6.70 -18.65 -9.20
CA CYS A 18 -6.55 -17.46 -8.36
C CYS A 18 -7.59 -16.36 -8.67
N LEU A 19 -8.30 -16.48 -9.79
CA LEU A 19 -9.39 -15.56 -10.15
C LEU A 19 -10.74 -15.95 -9.55
N MET A 20 -10.87 -17.17 -9.03
CA MET A 20 -12.17 -17.73 -8.65
C MET A 20 -12.55 -17.45 -7.20
N GLU A 21 -11.60 -17.13 -6.33
CA GLU A 21 -11.85 -16.88 -4.91
C GLU A 21 -11.63 -15.41 -4.55
N ARG A 22 -12.63 -14.82 -3.89
CA ARG A 22 -12.55 -13.45 -3.37
C ARG A 22 -11.41 -13.36 -2.33
N PRO A 23 -10.50 -12.38 -2.43
CA PRO A 23 -9.49 -12.13 -1.42
C PRO A 23 -10.12 -11.96 -0.03
N GLN A 24 -9.52 -12.59 0.98
CA GLN A 24 -9.99 -12.50 2.37
C GLN A 24 -9.30 -11.37 3.13
N SER A 25 -9.99 -10.81 4.13
CA SER A 25 -9.38 -9.85 5.04
C SER A 25 -8.33 -10.50 5.91
N VAL A 26 -7.26 -9.76 6.19
CA VAL A 26 -6.24 -10.11 7.18
C VAL A 26 -6.57 -9.44 8.52
N ASP A 27 -6.17 -10.08 9.63
CA ASP A 27 -6.36 -9.53 10.97
C ASP A 27 -5.71 -8.15 11.13
N GLN A 28 -6.41 -7.24 11.81
CA GLN A 28 -5.98 -5.85 11.95
C GLN A 28 -4.66 -5.71 12.72
N GLU A 29 -4.35 -6.63 13.65
CA GLU A 29 -3.08 -6.65 14.37
C GLU A 29 -1.89 -6.82 13.42
N ILE A 30 -2.05 -7.63 12.38
CA ILE A 30 -1.02 -7.82 11.35
C ILE A 30 -0.88 -6.54 10.52
N VAL A 31 -1.98 -5.89 10.16
CA VAL A 31 -1.98 -4.63 9.41
C VAL A 31 -1.23 -3.55 10.19
N ALA A 32 -1.53 -3.42 11.49
CA ALA A 32 -0.94 -2.41 12.37
C ALA A 32 0.55 -2.65 12.65
N ALA A 33 1.02 -3.91 12.62
CA ALA A 33 2.42 -4.26 12.83
C ALA A 33 3.33 -3.90 11.63
N ILE A 34 2.77 -3.56 10.46
CA ILE A 34 3.54 -3.25 9.25
C ILE A 34 3.90 -1.76 9.24
N GLY A 35 5.17 -1.46 9.50
CA GLY A 35 5.68 -0.07 9.54
C GLY A 35 6.07 0.52 8.19
N ASP A 36 6.34 -0.31 7.18
CA ASP A 36 6.85 0.13 5.89
C ASP A 36 6.36 -0.72 4.72
N GLU A 37 6.41 -0.17 3.51
CA GLU A 37 5.94 -0.83 2.29
C GLU A 37 6.71 -2.11 1.93
N SER A 38 8.00 -2.18 2.24
CA SER A 38 8.79 -3.37 1.91
C SER A 38 8.43 -4.51 2.85
N SER A 39 8.17 -4.21 4.12
CA SER A 39 7.56 -5.14 5.06
C SER A 39 6.14 -5.54 4.64
N LEU A 40 5.35 -4.62 4.07
CA LEU A 40 4.03 -4.93 3.52
C LEU A 40 4.09 -6.00 2.42
N ILE A 41 4.93 -5.79 1.40
CA ILE A 41 5.05 -6.72 0.27
C ILE A 41 5.57 -8.08 0.75
N ARG A 42 6.57 -8.10 1.64
CA ARG A 42 7.09 -9.35 2.22
C ARG A 42 6.01 -10.08 3.00
N LYS A 43 5.25 -9.38 3.85
CA LYS A 43 4.19 -9.98 4.66
C LYS A 43 3.05 -10.49 3.78
N ALA A 44 2.71 -9.77 2.71
CA ALA A 44 1.70 -10.21 1.75
C ALA A 44 2.06 -11.53 1.08
N ILE A 45 3.34 -11.73 0.71
CA ILE A 45 3.81 -12.98 0.11
C ILE A 45 3.91 -14.10 1.15
N GLU A 46 4.35 -13.77 2.37
CA GLU A 46 4.40 -14.70 3.49
C GLU A 46 3.02 -15.32 3.75
N LEU A 47 2.00 -14.46 3.88
CA LEU A 47 0.60 -14.82 4.11
C LEU A 47 -0.15 -15.31 2.87
N SER A 48 0.51 -15.29 1.71
CA SER A 48 -0.11 -15.68 0.45
C SER A 48 -0.62 -17.13 0.53
N ARG A 49 -1.90 -17.31 0.20
CA ARG A 49 -2.59 -18.62 0.14
C ARG A 49 -2.00 -19.53 -0.93
N TYR A 50 -1.44 -18.92 -1.97
CA TYR A 50 -0.81 -19.59 -3.10
C TYR A 50 0.67 -19.22 -3.19
N LYS A 51 1.54 -20.15 -3.54
CA LYS A 51 2.99 -19.87 -3.69
C LYS A 51 3.38 -19.82 -5.17
N PHE A 52 3.92 -18.68 -5.58
CA PHE A 52 4.38 -18.43 -6.94
C PHE A 52 5.87 -18.13 -6.99
N MET A 53 6.42 -18.13 -8.20
CA MET A 53 7.77 -17.64 -8.45
C MET A 53 7.85 -16.12 -8.21
N GLU A 54 9.01 -15.65 -7.77
CA GLU A 54 9.28 -14.22 -7.56
C GLU A 54 8.96 -13.36 -8.78
N LYS A 55 9.27 -13.87 -9.98
CA LYS A 55 8.97 -13.18 -11.24
C LYS A 55 7.47 -12.91 -11.44
N THR A 56 6.61 -13.78 -10.91
CA THR A 56 5.16 -13.62 -10.97
C THR A 56 4.74 -12.48 -10.07
N TYR A 57 5.16 -12.47 -8.81
CA TYR A 57 4.86 -11.37 -7.88
C TYR A 57 5.40 -10.03 -8.41
N ALA A 58 6.63 -10.01 -8.93
CA ALA A 58 7.25 -8.83 -9.50
C ALA A 58 6.42 -8.28 -10.68
N GLY A 59 6.00 -9.14 -11.61
CA GLY A 59 5.20 -8.75 -12.77
C GLY A 59 3.86 -8.11 -12.39
N TYR A 60 3.19 -8.63 -11.35
CA TYR A 60 1.91 -8.08 -10.89
C TYR A 60 2.04 -6.73 -10.19
N LEU A 61 3.18 -6.49 -9.54
CA LEU A 61 3.51 -5.21 -8.94
C LEU A 61 4.12 -4.24 -9.95
N GLY A 62 4.28 -4.62 -11.22
CA GLY A 62 4.93 -3.79 -12.24
C GLY A 62 6.41 -3.54 -11.97
N LEU A 63 7.06 -4.42 -11.22
CA LEU A 63 8.45 -4.30 -10.80
C LEU A 63 9.36 -5.16 -11.66
N SER A 64 10.59 -4.68 -11.87
CA SER A 64 11.63 -5.56 -12.42
C SER A 64 12.05 -6.62 -11.38
N PRO A 65 12.55 -7.79 -11.81
CA PRO A 65 13.02 -8.83 -10.88
C PRO A 65 14.09 -8.32 -9.90
N SER A 66 14.97 -7.42 -10.35
CA SER A 66 16.01 -6.82 -9.51
C SER A 66 15.44 -5.88 -8.45
N GLN A 67 14.42 -5.07 -8.79
CA GLN A 67 13.72 -4.22 -7.84
C GLN A 67 12.97 -5.05 -6.79
N PHE A 68 12.24 -6.07 -7.24
CA PHE A 68 11.51 -6.97 -6.37
C PHE A 68 12.45 -7.69 -5.40
N SER A 69 13.60 -8.18 -5.87
CA SER A 69 14.60 -8.82 -5.02
C SER A 69 15.15 -7.88 -3.94
N LYS A 70 15.33 -6.59 -4.23
CA LYS A 70 15.76 -5.60 -3.22
C LYS A 70 14.69 -5.40 -2.15
N ILE A 71 13.42 -5.28 -2.54
CA ILE A 71 12.28 -5.16 -1.62
C ILE A 71 12.16 -6.40 -0.73
N LYS A 72 12.20 -7.59 -1.32
CA LYS A 72 12.15 -8.87 -0.59
C LYS A 72 13.28 -8.99 0.44
N ASN A 73 14.47 -8.48 0.11
CA ASN A 73 15.62 -8.52 1.01
C ASN A 73 15.70 -7.32 1.97
N GLY A 74 14.69 -6.44 2.00
CA GLY A 74 14.67 -5.25 2.87
C GLY A 74 15.73 -4.20 2.54
N LYS A 75 16.24 -4.20 1.30
CA LYS A 75 17.30 -3.29 0.82
C LYS A 75 16.78 -2.09 0.04
N ASP A 76 15.48 -2.02 -0.21
CA ASP A 76 14.78 -0.91 -0.85
C ASP A 76 13.56 -0.61 0.01
N GLY A 77 13.33 0.68 0.31
CA GLY A 77 12.17 1.19 1.05
C GLY A 77 11.43 2.27 0.26
N SER A 78 11.68 2.36 -1.05
CA SER A 78 11.07 3.40 -1.87
C SER A 78 9.56 3.19 -2.00
N GLY A 79 8.81 4.25 -1.62
CA GLY A 79 7.36 4.40 -1.51
C GLY A 79 6.53 4.11 -2.77
N LYS A 80 6.75 2.97 -3.42
CA LYS A 80 6.14 2.59 -4.70
C LYS A 80 4.74 2.03 -4.52
N VAL A 81 4.40 1.42 -3.37
CA VAL A 81 3.07 0.84 -3.15
C VAL A 81 2.00 1.91 -3.17
N TRP A 82 2.25 3.09 -2.59
CA TRP A 82 1.35 4.26 -2.69
C TRP A 82 1.05 4.70 -4.13
N HIS A 83 1.97 4.43 -5.05
CA HIS A 83 1.87 4.85 -6.44
C HIS A 83 1.41 3.72 -7.37
N LEU A 84 1.16 2.51 -6.85
CA LEU A 84 0.63 1.45 -7.67
C LEU A 84 -0.80 1.79 -8.10
N PRO A 85 -1.14 1.60 -9.39
CA PRO A 85 -2.52 1.76 -9.82
C PRO A 85 -3.40 0.75 -9.08
N ILE A 86 -4.62 1.17 -8.71
CA ILE A 86 -5.61 0.33 -8.01
C ILE A 86 -5.80 -1.04 -8.68
N THR A 87 -5.71 -1.09 -10.01
CA THR A 87 -5.83 -2.33 -10.78
C THR A 87 -4.66 -3.29 -10.52
N ALA A 88 -3.45 -2.81 -10.30
CA ALA A 88 -2.29 -3.63 -9.93
C ALA A 88 -2.43 -4.16 -8.49
N ILE A 89 -2.89 -3.32 -7.56
CA ILE A 89 -3.18 -3.73 -6.18
C ILE A 89 -4.22 -4.86 -6.18
N ALA A 90 -5.37 -4.65 -6.83
CA ALA A 90 -6.43 -5.64 -6.89
C ALA A 90 -5.97 -6.96 -7.53
N ARG A 91 -5.20 -6.89 -8.62
CA ARG A 91 -4.64 -8.10 -9.27
C ARG A 91 -3.66 -8.84 -8.35
N PHE A 92 -2.81 -8.10 -7.64
CA PHE A 92 -1.87 -8.69 -6.69
C PHE A 92 -2.60 -9.33 -5.50
N GLU A 93 -3.63 -8.69 -4.97
CA GLU A 93 -4.47 -9.23 -3.88
C GLU A 93 -5.24 -10.49 -4.30
N CYS A 94 -5.74 -10.55 -5.53
CA CYS A 94 -6.27 -11.79 -6.10
C CYS A 94 -5.20 -12.88 -6.22
N LEU A 95 -3.98 -12.53 -6.61
CA LEU A 95 -2.86 -13.48 -6.69
C LEU A 95 -2.48 -14.04 -5.32
N VAL A 96 -2.40 -13.21 -4.28
CA VAL A 96 -2.01 -13.66 -2.92
C VAL A 96 -3.18 -14.20 -2.09
N GLY A 97 -4.41 -13.89 -2.50
CA GLY A 97 -5.65 -14.39 -1.89
C GLY A 97 -6.12 -13.63 -0.65
N HIS A 98 -5.61 -12.41 -0.41
CA HIS A 98 -5.97 -11.58 0.74
C HIS A 98 -5.86 -10.08 0.44
N THR A 99 -6.48 -9.25 1.28
CA THR A 99 -6.62 -7.78 1.09
C THR A 99 -5.62 -6.94 1.88
N LEU A 100 -4.43 -7.49 2.20
CA LEU A 100 -3.49 -6.83 3.11
C LEU A 100 -3.03 -5.45 2.61
N LEU A 101 -2.81 -5.28 1.31
CA LEU A 101 -2.32 -4.01 0.75
C LEU A 101 -3.38 -2.93 0.89
N THR A 102 -4.62 -3.24 0.51
CA THR A 102 -5.76 -2.33 0.61
C THR A 102 -6.03 -1.96 2.07
N GLN A 103 -6.01 -2.93 2.98
CA GLN A 103 -6.19 -2.67 4.42
C GLN A 103 -5.09 -1.79 4.99
N TRP A 104 -3.83 -2.04 4.62
CA TRP A 104 -2.70 -1.22 5.07
C TRP A 104 -2.76 0.20 4.53
N ILE A 105 -3.08 0.39 3.24
CA ILE A 105 -3.26 1.72 2.64
C ILE A 105 -4.37 2.49 3.36
N ALA A 106 -5.50 1.85 3.66
CA ALA A 106 -6.59 2.46 4.40
C ALA A 106 -6.14 2.86 5.82
N TYR A 107 -5.49 1.94 6.53
CA TYR A 107 -4.96 2.18 7.87
C TYR A 107 -3.97 3.35 7.92
N GLN A 108 -3.04 3.43 6.98
CA GLN A 108 -2.08 4.53 6.90
C GLN A 108 -2.76 5.88 6.60
N ARG A 109 -3.79 5.90 5.75
CA ARG A 109 -4.58 7.12 5.50
C ARG A 109 -5.33 7.59 6.73
N ASP A 110 -5.90 6.66 7.49
CA ASP A 110 -6.59 6.98 8.74
C ASP A 110 -5.61 7.57 9.77
N LEU A 111 -4.39 7.02 9.87
CA LEU A 111 -3.35 7.58 10.73
C LEU A 111 -2.95 9.01 10.33
N MET A 112 -2.70 9.25 9.04
CA MET A 112 -2.37 10.59 8.54
C MET A 112 -3.50 11.59 8.83
N PHE A 113 -4.75 11.19 8.59
CA PHE A 113 -5.91 12.03 8.89
C PHE A 113 -6.04 12.34 10.39
N CYS A 114 -5.79 11.35 11.26
CA CYS A 114 -5.78 11.57 12.72
C CYS A 114 -4.68 12.55 13.15
N ASP A 115 -3.49 12.45 12.55
CA ASP A 115 -2.39 13.37 12.83
C ASP A 115 -2.72 14.80 12.37
N ASP A 116 -3.27 14.97 11.16
CA ASP A 116 -3.71 16.27 10.64
C ASP A 116 -4.77 16.93 11.55
N LEU A 117 -5.75 16.16 12.02
CA LEU A 117 -6.77 16.65 12.95
C LEU A 117 -6.18 17.06 14.30
N ARG A 118 -5.19 16.32 14.80
CA ARG A 118 -4.50 16.64 16.05
C ARG A 118 -3.73 17.95 15.91
N GLU A 119 -3.01 18.13 14.80
CA GLU A 119 -2.28 19.37 14.51
C GLU A 119 -3.23 20.57 14.41
N LEU A 120 -4.38 20.40 13.74
CA LEU A 120 -5.41 21.43 13.65
C LEU A 120 -5.91 21.87 15.03
N HIS A 121 -6.26 20.92 15.91
CA HIS A 121 -6.70 21.23 17.27
C HIS A 121 -5.63 21.95 18.10
N GLU A 122 -4.35 21.55 17.95
CA GLU A 122 -3.25 22.23 18.64
C GLU A 122 -3.07 23.68 18.14
N ALA A 123 -3.22 23.91 16.84
CA ALA A 123 -3.17 25.24 16.25
C ALA A 123 -4.35 26.12 16.72
N GLU A 124 -5.57 25.57 16.76
CA GLU A 124 -6.75 26.26 17.27
C GLU A 124 -6.59 26.66 18.74
N ARG A 125 -6.05 25.76 19.58
CA ARG A 125 -5.78 26.06 20.99
C ARG A 125 -4.79 27.22 21.14
N LYS A 126 -3.67 27.19 20.42
CA LYS A 126 -2.66 28.27 20.42
C LYS A 126 -3.26 29.59 19.94
N ALA A 127 -4.12 29.55 18.91
CA ALA A 127 -4.80 30.74 18.41
C ALA A 127 -5.77 31.33 19.45
N ALA A 128 -6.53 30.48 20.16
CA ALA A 128 -7.42 30.90 21.23
C ALA A 128 -6.66 31.53 22.41
N GLU A 129 -5.56 30.91 22.84
CA GLU A 129 -4.66 31.46 23.87
C GLU A 129 -4.10 32.83 23.47
N LEU A 130 -3.69 33.00 22.21
CA LEU A 130 -3.19 34.28 21.70
C LEU A 130 -4.28 35.35 21.68
N ARG A 131 -5.50 35.01 21.23
CA ARG A 131 -6.66 35.93 21.25
C ARG A 131 -7.00 36.37 22.67
N ALA A 132 -7.04 35.42 23.62
CA ALA A 132 -7.27 35.74 25.03
C ALA A 132 -6.19 36.66 25.60
N ARG A 133 -4.91 36.44 25.23
CA ARG A 133 -3.79 37.28 25.66
C ARG A 133 -3.82 38.69 25.08
N ILE A 134 -4.27 38.86 23.83
CA ILE A 134 -4.44 40.17 23.19
C ILE A 134 -5.60 40.92 23.84
N LEU A 135 -6.76 40.28 24.01
CA LEU A 135 -7.94 40.90 24.61
C LEU A 135 -7.70 41.26 26.09
N GLY A 136 -7.02 40.39 26.84
CA GLY A 136 -6.64 40.66 28.23
C GLY A 136 -5.61 41.79 28.38
N LYS A 137 -4.80 42.06 27.36
CA LYS A 137 -3.88 43.21 27.30
C LYS A 137 -4.54 44.50 26.81
N ALA A 138 -5.61 44.41 26.01
CA ALA A 138 -6.35 45.57 25.50
C ALA A 138 -7.35 46.15 26.53
N ALA A 139 -7.66 45.40 27.59
CA ALA A 139 -8.56 45.79 28.68
C ALA A 139 -7.84 46.30 29.95
N ALA A 140 -6.51 46.40 29.92
CA ALA A 140 -5.65 46.94 30.98
C ALA A 140 -4.99 48.24 30.52
#